data_AF-A0A7L0CFJ1-F1
#
_entry.id   AF-A0A7L0CFJ1-F1
#
_cell.length_a   1.000
_cell.length_b   1.000
_cell.length_c   1.000
_cell.angle_alpha   90.00
_cell.angle_beta   90.00
_cell.angle_gamma   90.00
#
_symmetry.space_group_name_H-M   'P 1'
#
loop_
_entity.id
_entity.type
_entity.pdbx_description
1 polymer ?
#
loop_
_entity_poly.entity_id
_entity_poly.type
_entity_poly.pdbx_seq_one_letter_code
_entity_poly.pdbx_strand_id
1 'polypeptide(L)'
;MAEPLRAFRLRGCGSPQKFGVAAGSLRGLLRKGCRLLQLPLPGSRLCLYEDGTEVTESYFRALPPQTELVLLGPGETWRGCASDIEGFLAAFYNQRAAVVEAARKLLSDEQAPRRQRLLADLIHNLNENSLAEDKEDDKKWFEGLESRFKNKSSYMRYSCESRIRSYMKEVSSFISNVHPTARDAYKRIIDLMSDKLRSVKYNGCYFDRREEEAVRLCTTEGWFSCQGPFDRDDCPCKHSINPYGNRESRILFSTWNLDHIIEKKRAVVPELAEAVKTRDGREVNWEYFYQLLFTVDNLKLVHIACHKKTNHNLSCDKTKIYRKRKQNHKIS
;
A
#
# COMPACT_ATOMS: atom_id res chain seq x y z
N MET A 1 -22.35 -50.24 26.27
CA MET A 1 -20.94 -50.14 26.72
C MET A 1 -20.57 -48.66 26.72
N ALA A 2 -19.93 -48.15 27.78
CA ALA A 2 -19.47 -46.77 27.81
C ALA A 2 -18.39 -46.56 26.74
N GLU A 3 -18.56 -45.58 25.86
CA GLU A 3 -17.56 -45.26 24.84
C GLU A 3 -16.22 -44.87 25.53
N PRO A 4 -15.07 -45.32 25.00
CA PRO A 4 -13.77 -45.05 25.60
C PRO A 4 -13.50 -43.55 25.70
N LEU A 5 -12.92 -43.12 26.83
CA LEU A 5 -12.55 -41.72 27.03
C LEU A 5 -11.44 -41.32 26.05
N ARG A 6 -11.65 -40.24 25.30
CA ARG A 6 -10.65 -39.64 24.42
C ARG A 6 -10.25 -38.28 24.95
N ALA A 7 -8.98 -37.93 24.83
CA ALA A 7 -8.45 -36.63 25.23
C ALA A 7 -8.64 -35.60 24.12
N PHE A 8 -8.99 -34.37 24.49
CA PHE A 8 -9.16 -33.22 23.59
C PHE A 8 -8.46 -32.00 24.19
N ARG A 9 -8.08 -31.04 23.34
CA ARG A 9 -7.53 -29.75 23.78
C ARG A 9 -8.62 -28.69 23.62
N LEU A 10 -9.09 -28.16 24.73
CA LEU A 10 -10.17 -27.18 24.75
C LEU A 10 -9.64 -25.78 25.05
N ARG A 11 -10.12 -24.77 24.32
CA ARG A 11 -9.90 -23.35 24.65
C ARG A 11 -11.22 -22.59 24.61
N GLY A 12 -11.27 -21.45 25.29
CA GLY A 12 -12.38 -20.49 25.15
C GLY A 12 -12.19 -19.58 23.94
N CYS A 13 -13.29 -18.99 23.46
CA CYS A 13 -13.23 -17.95 22.44
C CYS A 13 -12.37 -16.77 22.92
N GLY A 14 -11.40 -16.34 22.11
CA GLY A 14 -10.52 -15.20 22.44
C GLY A 14 -9.44 -15.45 23.50
N SER A 15 -9.36 -16.65 24.10
CA SER A 15 -8.29 -17.00 25.04
C SER A 15 -7.25 -17.92 24.39
N PRO A 16 -5.94 -17.63 24.50
CA PRO A 16 -4.89 -18.52 24.01
C PRO A 16 -4.66 -19.74 24.92
N GLN A 17 -5.27 -19.77 26.10
CA GLN A 17 -5.09 -20.84 27.07
C GLN A 17 -5.83 -22.11 26.64
N LYS A 18 -5.10 -23.24 26.64
CA LYS A 18 -5.61 -24.55 26.26
C LYS A 18 -5.64 -25.48 27.47
N PHE A 19 -6.67 -26.30 27.53
CA PHE A 19 -6.92 -27.25 28.61
C PHE A 19 -7.10 -28.66 28.05
N GLY A 20 -6.42 -29.63 28.63
CA GLY A 20 -6.65 -31.04 28.31
C GLY A 20 -7.94 -31.54 28.96
N VAL A 21 -8.90 -32.02 28.18
CA VAL A 21 -10.17 -32.56 28.68
C VAL A 21 -10.45 -33.92 28.06
N ALA A 22 -10.62 -34.94 28.91
CA ALA A 22 -11.01 -36.27 28.46
C ALA A 22 -12.53 -36.46 28.51
N ALA A 23 -13.13 -36.94 27.42
CA ALA A 23 -14.57 -37.19 27.32
C ALA A 23 -14.88 -38.38 26.39
N GLY A 24 -15.96 -39.10 26.71
CA GLY A 24 -16.49 -40.20 25.89
C GLY A 24 -17.73 -39.81 25.07
N SER A 25 -18.23 -38.58 25.19
CA SER A 25 -19.34 -38.05 24.40
C SER A 25 -19.22 -36.53 24.25
N LEU A 26 -19.85 -35.95 23.22
CA LEU A 26 -19.82 -34.50 23.01
C LEU A 26 -20.51 -33.78 24.18
N ARG A 27 -21.68 -34.27 24.63
CA ARG A 27 -22.37 -33.71 25.81
C ARG A 27 -21.50 -33.74 27.07
N GLY A 28 -20.71 -34.81 27.24
CA GLY A 28 -19.75 -34.92 28.35
C GLY A 28 -18.62 -33.89 28.25
N LEU A 29 -18.09 -33.70 27.04
CA LEU A 29 -17.06 -32.71 26.77
C LEU A 29 -17.57 -31.28 26.99
N LEU A 30 -18.76 -30.95 26.47
CA LEU A 30 -19.42 -29.65 26.67
C LEU A 30 -19.59 -29.32 28.15
N ARG A 31 -20.13 -30.25 28.95
CA ARG A 31 -20.32 -30.03 30.39
C ARG A 31 -19.01 -29.75 31.13
N LYS A 32 -17.96 -30.53 30.84
CA LYS A 32 -16.64 -30.35 31.45
C LYS A 32 -16.03 -29.02 31.01
N GLY A 33 -16.12 -28.70 29.72
CA GLY A 33 -15.63 -27.46 29.15
C GLY A 33 -16.30 -26.22 29.71
N CYS A 34 -17.64 -26.21 29.75
CA CYS A 34 -18.44 -25.11 30.30
C CYS A 34 -18.10 -24.83 31.76
N ARG A 35 -17.94 -25.89 32.57
CA ARG A 35 -17.50 -25.75 33.97
C ARG A 35 -16.10 -25.15 34.06
N LEU A 36 -15.18 -25.60 33.21
CA LEU A 36 -13.78 -25.17 33.25
C LEU A 36 -13.61 -23.71 32.82
N LEU A 37 -14.34 -23.30 31.78
CA LEU A 37 -14.28 -21.96 31.20
C LEU A 37 -15.37 -21.02 31.75
N GLN A 38 -16.12 -21.47 32.76
CA GLN A 38 -17.20 -20.71 33.41
C GLN A 38 -18.27 -20.18 32.43
N LEU A 39 -18.63 -20.98 31.43
CA LEU A 39 -19.66 -20.67 30.43
C LEU A 39 -20.99 -21.38 30.75
N PRO A 40 -22.15 -20.79 30.38
CA PRO A 40 -23.44 -21.44 30.56
C PRO A 40 -23.57 -22.63 29.60
N LEU A 41 -24.04 -23.78 30.10
CA LEU A 41 -24.26 -24.95 29.24
C LEU A 41 -25.34 -24.71 28.16
N PRO A 42 -26.49 -24.05 28.45
CA PRO A 42 -27.47 -23.75 27.41
C PRO A 42 -26.91 -22.76 26.39
N GLY A 43 -27.02 -23.09 25.10
CA GLY A 43 -26.51 -22.26 24.01
C GLY A 43 -25.00 -22.36 23.77
N SER A 44 -24.27 -23.12 24.59
CA SER A 44 -22.85 -23.40 24.34
C SER A 44 -22.65 -24.52 23.33
N ARG A 45 -21.66 -24.32 22.46
CA ARG A 45 -21.31 -25.23 21.35
C ARG A 45 -19.81 -25.39 21.22
N LEU A 46 -19.39 -26.46 20.56
CA LEU A 46 -17.99 -26.73 20.24
C LEU A 46 -17.79 -26.63 18.74
N CYS A 47 -16.65 -26.07 18.33
CA CYS A 47 -16.22 -26.09 16.94
C CYS A 47 -14.73 -26.44 16.85
N LEU A 48 -14.29 -26.87 15.68
CA LEU A 48 -12.88 -27.06 15.39
C LEU A 48 -12.13 -25.74 15.44
N TYR A 49 -10.93 -25.76 16.03
CA TYR A 49 -10.06 -24.59 16.02
C TYR A 49 -9.63 -24.17 14.61
N GLU A 50 -9.40 -25.13 13.70
CA GLU A 50 -8.82 -24.88 12.38
C GLU A 50 -9.72 -24.01 11.49
N ASP A 51 -10.99 -24.37 11.37
CA ASP A 51 -11.93 -23.80 10.38
C ASP A 51 -13.26 -23.32 10.99
N GLY A 52 -13.52 -23.61 12.26
CA GLY A 52 -14.79 -23.29 12.92
C GLY A 52 -15.96 -24.20 12.59
N THR A 53 -15.70 -25.37 11.99
CA THR A 53 -16.74 -26.39 11.80
C THR A 53 -17.34 -26.81 13.14
N GLU A 54 -18.66 -26.66 13.28
CA GLU A 54 -19.38 -27.05 14.50
C GLU A 54 -19.36 -28.57 14.71
N VAL A 55 -19.06 -29.00 15.92
CA VAL A 55 -18.96 -30.41 16.26
C VAL A 55 -20.32 -30.95 16.65
N THR A 56 -20.86 -31.83 15.81
CA THR A 56 -22.04 -32.65 16.09
C THR A 56 -21.65 -33.97 16.76
N GLU A 57 -22.61 -34.70 17.37
CA GLU A 57 -22.31 -36.01 17.99
C GLU A 57 -21.75 -37.02 16.98
N SER A 58 -22.24 -37.04 15.73
CA SER A 58 -21.72 -37.91 14.68
C SER A 58 -20.28 -37.55 14.31
N TYR A 59 -20.00 -36.25 14.19
CA TYR A 59 -18.66 -35.77 13.88
C TYR A 59 -17.68 -36.01 15.04
N PHE A 60 -18.11 -35.79 16.28
CA PHE A 60 -17.33 -36.03 17.49
C PHE A 60 -16.76 -37.45 17.52
N ARG A 61 -17.52 -38.46 17.12
CA ARG A 61 -17.04 -39.86 17.07
C ARG A 61 -15.90 -40.06 16.08
N ALA A 62 -15.89 -39.33 14.97
CA ALA A 62 -14.84 -39.39 13.97
C ALA A 62 -13.58 -38.58 14.34
N LEU A 63 -13.64 -37.71 15.35
CA LEU A 63 -12.50 -36.86 15.71
C LEU A 63 -11.33 -37.67 16.30
N PRO A 64 -10.09 -37.41 15.85
CA PRO A 64 -8.91 -38.02 16.45
C PRO A 64 -8.69 -37.51 17.89
N PRO A 65 -7.98 -38.29 18.73
CA PRO A 65 -7.52 -37.79 20.02
C PRO A 65 -6.64 -36.53 19.86
N GLN A 66 -6.64 -35.67 20.87
CA GLN A 66 -5.91 -34.39 20.92
C GLN A 66 -6.35 -33.34 19.91
N THR A 67 -7.49 -33.52 19.24
CA THR A 67 -8.12 -32.46 18.44
C THR A 67 -8.33 -31.21 19.29
N GLU A 68 -7.97 -30.06 18.71
CA GLU A 68 -8.16 -28.76 19.33
C GLU A 68 -9.55 -28.21 19.00
N LEU A 69 -10.29 -27.87 20.06
CA LEU A 69 -11.68 -27.43 20.01
C LEU A 69 -11.83 -26.09 20.72
N VAL A 70 -12.69 -25.24 20.17
CA VAL A 70 -13.06 -23.97 20.77
C VAL A 70 -14.46 -24.09 21.35
N LEU A 71 -14.57 -23.83 22.66
CA LEU A 71 -15.86 -23.70 23.31
C LEU A 71 -16.40 -22.28 23.10
N LEU A 72 -17.60 -22.21 22.53
CA LEU A 72 -18.32 -20.97 22.29
C LEU A 72 -19.48 -20.85 23.27
N GLY A 73 -19.60 -19.69 23.90
CA GLY A 73 -20.78 -19.26 24.63
C GLY A 73 -21.93 -18.84 23.70
N PRO A 74 -23.11 -18.53 24.27
CA PRO A 74 -24.25 -18.03 23.51
C PRO A 74 -23.90 -16.78 22.71
N GLY A 75 -24.14 -16.80 21.40
CA GLY A 75 -23.87 -15.68 20.49
C GLY A 75 -22.42 -15.55 20.01
N GLU A 76 -21.47 -16.29 20.58
CA GLU A 76 -20.07 -16.26 20.13
C GLU A 76 -19.89 -17.04 18.83
N THR A 77 -19.00 -16.55 17.97
CA THR A 77 -18.68 -17.19 16.67
C THR A 77 -17.18 -17.38 16.53
N TRP A 78 -16.79 -18.46 15.87
CA TRP A 78 -15.40 -18.76 15.54
C TRP A 78 -15.28 -19.08 14.05
N ARG A 79 -14.39 -18.39 13.34
CA ARG A 79 -14.18 -18.53 11.88
C ARG A 79 -12.85 -19.23 11.58
N GLY A 80 -12.42 -20.12 12.46
CA GLY A 80 -11.09 -20.72 12.39
C GLY A 80 -9.99 -19.78 12.89
N CYS A 81 -8.75 -20.10 12.56
CA CYS A 81 -7.56 -19.34 12.98
C CYS A 81 -7.59 -17.85 12.56
N ALA A 82 -8.42 -17.47 11.58
CA ALA A 82 -8.66 -16.08 11.20
C ALA A 82 -9.18 -15.23 12.37
N SER A 83 -9.95 -15.81 13.29
CA SER A 83 -10.45 -15.10 14.48
C SER A 83 -9.32 -14.71 15.45
N ASP A 84 -8.25 -15.51 15.58
CA ASP A 84 -7.07 -15.11 16.36
C ASP A 84 -6.30 -13.96 15.67
N ILE A 85 -6.23 -13.96 14.33
CA ILE A 85 -5.62 -12.86 13.56
C ILE A 85 -6.41 -11.56 13.74
N GLU A 86 -7.74 -11.61 13.64
CA GLU A 86 -8.61 -10.45 13.87
C GLU A 86 -8.46 -9.90 15.29
N GLY A 87 -8.44 -10.77 16.30
CA GLY A 87 -8.21 -10.38 17.70
C GLY A 87 -6.85 -9.71 17.87
N PHE A 88 -5.81 -10.25 17.23
CA PHE A 88 -4.47 -9.68 17.23
C PHE A 88 -4.43 -8.29 16.54
N LEU A 89 -5.08 -8.14 15.38
CA LEU A 89 -5.19 -6.86 14.69
C LEU A 89 -5.96 -5.84 15.54
N ALA A 90 -7.05 -6.23 16.21
CA ALA A 90 -7.80 -5.35 17.09
C ALA A 90 -6.95 -4.87 18.30
N ALA A 91 -6.12 -5.74 18.86
CA ALA A 91 -5.20 -5.38 19.94
C ALA A 91 -4.19 -4.31 19.51
N PHE A 92 -3.77 -4.30 18.24
CA PHE A 92 -2.87 -3.26 17.71
C PHE A 92 -3.48 -1.87 17.73
N TYR A 93 -4.78 -1.74 17.45
CA TYR A 93 -5.46 -0.45 17.49
C TYR A 93 -5.71 0.01 18.93
N ASN A 94 -6.11 -0.91 19.81
CA ASN A 94 -6.58 -0.55 21.16
C ASN A 94 -5.47 -0.47 22.21
N GLN A 95 -4.36 -1.20 22.04
CA GLN A 95 -3.31 -1.37 23.06
C GLN A 95 -1.90 -1.20 22.49
N ARG A 96 -1.77 -0.38 21.46
CA ARG A 96 -0.56 -0.18 20.67
C ARG A 96 0.73 -0.04 21.49
N ALA A 97 0.75 0.84 22.49
CA ALA A 97 1.94 1.09 23.30
C ALA A 97 2.39 -0.14 24.10
N ALA A 98 1.44 -0.84 24.74
CA ALA A 98 1.72 -2.06 25.49
C ALA A 98 2.24 -3.19 24.59
N VAL A 99 1.67 -3.33 23.39
CA VAL A 99 2.13 -4.32 22.39
C VAL A 99 3.55 -4.01 21.93
N VAL A 100 3.89 -2.74 21.66
CA VAL A 100 5.24 -2.34 21.27
C VAL A 100 6.25 -2.63 22.39
N GLU A 101 5.91 -2.32 23.64
CA GLU A 101 6.79 -2.61 24.77
C GLU A 101 7.01 -4.12 24.95
N ALA A 102 5.96 -4.92 24.87
CA ALA A 102 6.04 -6.38 24.93
C ALA A 102 6.89 -6.94 23.78
N ALA A 103 6.69 -6.45 22.55
CA ALA A 103 7.48 -6.88 21.40
C ALA A 103 8.97 -6.53 21.55
N ARG A 104 9.31 -5.37 22.13
CA ARG A 104 10.71 -4.98 22.42
C ARG A 104 11.36 -5.92 23.45
N LYS A 105 10.63 -6.29 24.51
CA LYS A 105 11.10 -7.26 25.52
C LYS A 105 11.29 -8.65 24.91
N LEU A 106 10.39 -9.08 24.04
CA LEU A 106 10.56 -10.35 23.33
C LEU A 106 11.76 -10.32 22.38
N LEU A 107 12.00 -9.19 21.71
CA LEU A 107 13.10 -9.05 20.76
C LEU A 107 14.48 -9.06 21.44
N SER A 108 14.61 -8.56 22.68
CA SER A 108 15.92 -8.49 23.35
C SER A 108 16.55 -9.85 23.62
N ASP A 109 15.72 -10.87 23.89
CA ASP A 109 16.20 -12.21 24.23
C ASP A 109 16.08 -13.20 23.06
N GLU A 110 15.40 -12.82 21.98
CA GLU A 110 15.12 -13.69 20.84
C GLU A 110 16.37 -13.94 19.98
N GLN A 111 16.66 -15.21 19.68
CA GLN A 111 17.82 -15.61 18.87
C GLN A 111 17.45 -16.11 17.47
N ALA A 112 16.19 -16.53 17.26
CA ALA A 112 15.80 -17.06 15.96
C ALA A 112 15.64 -15.92 14.93
N PRO A 113 16.40 -15.91 13.82
CA PRO A 113 16.41 -14.77 12.89
C PRO A 113 15.04 -14.43 12.30
N ARG A 114 14.22 -15.45 12.02
CA ARG A 114 12.85 -15.25 11.51
C ARG A 114 11.96 -14.56 12.53
N ARG A 115 12.11 -14.88 13.82
CA ARG A 115 11.31 -14.30 14.91
C ARG A 115 11.78 -12.88 15.22
N GLN A 116 13.10 -12.65 15.23
CA GLN A 116 13.67 -11.30 15.33
C GLN A 116 13.13 -10.39 14.22
N ARG A 117 13.12 -10.86 12.96
CA ARG A 117 12.58 -10.08 11.84
C ARG A 117 11.11 -9.74 12.02
N LEU A 118 10.27 -10.72 12.37
CA LEU A 118 8.83 -10.47 12.60
C LEU A 118 8.59 -9.46 13.73
N LEU A 119 9.34 -9.56 14.83
CA LEU A 119 9.24 -8.61 15.95
C LEU A 119 9.75 -7.22 15.56
N ALA A 120 10.86 -7.13 14.83
CA ALA A 120 11.39 -5.86 14.35
C ALA A 120 10.41 -5.18 13.38
N ASP A 121 9.88 -5.92 12.40
CA ASP A 121 8.88 -5.45 11.46
C ASP A 121 7.61 -4.99 12.21
N LEU A 122 7.17 -5.74 13.23
CA LEU A 122 6.03 -5.38 14.06
C LEU A 122 6.27 -4.06 14.81
N ILE A 123 7.41 -3.95 15.50
CA ILE A 123 7.79 -2.74 16.24
C ILE A 123 7.88 -1.55 15.29
N HIS A 124 8.49 -1.72 14.11
CA HIS A 124 8.60 -0.67 13.11
C HIS A 124 7.22 -0.13 12.69
N ASN A 125 6.30 -1.03 12.33
CA ASN A 125 4.95 -0.64 11.88
C ASN A 125 4.11 -0.01 13.00
N LEU A 126 4.27 -0.46 14.24
CA LEU A 126 3.54 0.06 15.40
C LEU A 126 4.22 1.25 16.08
N ASN A 127 5.47 1.60 15.76
CA ASN A 127 6.18 2.72 16.38
C ASN A 127 6.28 3.91 15.41
N GLU A 128 5.15 4.28 14.81
CA GLU A 128 4.99 5.44 13.94
C GLU A 128 4.34 6.64 14.65
N ASN A 129 4.54 7.85 14.14
CA ASN A 129 3.96 9.10 14.66
C ASN A 129 3.42 9.94 13.49
N SER A 130 2.54 9.35 12.67
CA SER A 130 1.95 10.00 11.51
C SER A 130 1.12 11.23 11.87
N LEU A 131 0.52 11.29 13.06
CA LEU A 131 -0.26 12.46 13.48
C LEU A 131 0.61 13.71 13.67
N ALA A 132 1.85 13.57 14.12
CA ALA A 132 2.80 14.68 14.19
C ALA A 132 3.19 15.14 12.78
N GLU A 133 3.28 16.46 12.61
CA GLU A 133 3.48 17.07 11.31
C GLU A 133 4.63 18.07 11.29
N ASP A 134 4.80 18.84 12.36
CA ASP A 134 5.89 19.79 12.50
C ASP A 134 7.13 19.13 13.11
N LYS A 135 8.30 19.70 12.82
CA LYS A 135 9.61 19.14 13.19
C LYS A 135 9.83 19.13 14.69
N GLU A 136 9.22 20.07 15.38
CA GLU A 136 9.23 20.23 16.83
C GLU A 136 8.61 19.00 17.51
N ASP A 137 7.55 18.45 16.92
CA ASP A 137 6.78 17.33 17.46
C ASP A 137 7.36 15.95 17.10
N ASP A 138 8.17 15.86 16.05
CA ASP A 138 8.78 14.59 15.59
C ASP A 138 10.17 14.76 14.99
N LYS A 139 11.13 15.21 15.80
CA LYS A 139 12.52 15.45 15.36
C LYS A 139 13.16 14.23 14.70
N LYS A 140 12.85 13.02 15.18
CA LYS A 140 13.41 11.76 14.68
C LYS A 140 13.04 11.53 13.22
N TRP A 141 11.81 11.87 12.84
CA TRP A 141 11.42 11.81 11.44
C TRP A 141 12.35 12.65 10.58
N PHE A 142 12.68 13.90 10.96
CA PHE A 142 13.48 14.84 10.17
C PHE A 142 15.00 14.58 10.16
N GLU A 143 15.50 13.56 10.85
CA GLU A 143 16.93 13.24 10.85
C GLU A 143 17.45 12.98 9.43
N GLY A 144 18.58 13.62 9.10
CA GLY A 144 19.21 13.56 7.78
C GLY A 144 18.63 14.51 6.73
N LEU A 145 17.60 15.31 7.05
CA LEU A 145 17.07 16.33 6.15
C LEU A 145 17.74 17.69 6.37
N GLU A 146 17.74 18.51 5.31
CA GLU A 146 18.14 19.91 5.37
C GLU A 146 17.29 20.70 6.38
N SER A 147 17.89 21.71 7.00
CA SER A 147 17.27 22.53 8.07
C SER A 147 16.07 23.37 7.62
N ARG A 148 15.90 23.57 6.30
CA ARG A 148 14.79 24.30 5.69
C ARG A 148 13.43 23.61 5.87
N PHE A 149 13.41 22.29 6.00
CA PHE A 149 12.15 21.55 6.15
C PHE A 149 11.64 21.64 7.59
N LYS A 150 10.49 22.29 7.76
CA LYS A 150 9.84 22.51 9.06
C LYS A 150 8.67 21.57 9.32
N ASN A 151 8.04 21.07 8.27
CA ASN A 151 6.94 20.11 8.39
C ASN A 151 7.06 18.96 7.37
N LYS A 152 6.46 17.82 7.68
CA LYS A 152 6.58 16.58 6.90
C LYS A 152 6.03 16.78 5.50
N SER A 153 4.90 17.45 5.39
CA SER A 153 4.21 17.74 4.12
C SER A 153 5.06 18.59 3.18
N SER A 154 5.80 19.58 3.67
CA SER A 154 6.72 20.40 2.86
C SER A 154 7.85 19.57 2.25
N TYR A 155 8.40 18.61 3.00
CA TYR A 155 9.39 17.68 2.47
C TYR A 155 8.78 16.71 1.46
N MET A 156 7.60 16.15 1.76
CA MET A 156 6.93 15.23 0.85
C MET A 156 6.53 15.89 -0.47
N ARG A 157 6.05 17.14 -0.42
CA ARG A 157 5.84 18.00 -1.59
C ARG A 157 7.14 18.16 -2.38
N TYR A 158 8.22 18.60 -1.73
CA TYR A 158 9.53 18.75 -2.36
C TYR A 158 10.04 17.44 -3.00
N SER A 159 9.80 16.29 -2.36
CA SER A 159 10.15 14.96 -2.85
C SER A 159 9.43 14.64 -4.17
N CYS A 160 8.13 14.93 -4.25
CA CYS A 160 7.37 14.80 -5.50
C CYS A 160 7.92 15.73 -6.58
N GLU A 161 8.05 17.03 -6.26
CA GLU A 161 8.52 18.03 -7.21
C GLU A 161 9.89 17.66 -7.79
N SER A 162 10.78 17.10 -6.96
CA SER A 162 12.10 16.65 -7.37
C SER A 162 12.05 15.53 -8.42
N ARG A 163 11.10 14.59 -8.29
CA ARG A 163 10.87 13.53 -9.29
C ARG A 163 10.39 14.11 -10.62
N ILE A 164 9.40 15.00 -10.58
CA ILE A 164 8.85 15.65 -11.78
C ILE A 164 9.90 16.55 -12.45
N ARG A 165 10.70 17.30 -11.68
CA ARG A 165 11.85 18.07 -12.20
C ARG A 165 12.88 17.18 -12.89
N SER A 166 13.15 15.99 -12.34
CA SER A 166 14.04 15.02 -12.99
C SER A 166 13.49 14.60 -14.36
N TYR A 167 12.18 14.37 -14.47
CA TYR A 167 11.55 14.05 -15.76
C TYR A 167 11.72 15.18 -16.75
N MET A 168 11.50 16.43 -16.33
CA MET A 168 11.72 17.60 -17.18
C MET A 168 13.18 17.72 -17.62
N LYS A 169 14.13 17.51 -16.72
CA LYS A 169 15.57 17.51 -17.03
C LYS A 169 15.90 16.47 -18.10
N GLU A 170 15.31 15.28 -18.03
CA GLU A 170 15.51 14.23 -19.03
C GLU A 170 14.92 14.63 -20.40
N VAL A 171 13.71 15.19 -20.44
CA VAL A 171 13.07 15.69 -21.67
C VAL A 171 13.93 16.78 -22.32
N SER A 172 14.44 17.71 -21.52
CA SER A 172 15.35 18.77 -21.97
C SER A 172 16.68 18.23 -22.48
N SER A 173 17.25 17.23 -21.81
CA SER A 173 18.52 16.60 -22.22
C SER A 173 18.42 15.88 -23.56
N PHE A 174 17.21 15.46 -23.97
CA PHE A 174 16.99 14.78 -25.24
C PHE A 174 17.18 15.68 -26.46
N ILE A 175 17.28 17.01 -26.27
CA ILE A 175 17.47 17.98 -27.37
C ILE A 175 18.71 17.67 -28.23
N SER A 176 19.74 17.03 -27.66
CA SER A 176 20.93 16.58 -28.41
C SER A 176 20.59 15.55 -29.49
N ASN A 177 19.59 14.69 -29.25
CA ASN A 177 19.11 13.65 -30.17
C ASN A 177 18.06 14.17 -31.16
N VAL A 178 17.58 15.40 -31.00
CA VAL A 178 16.61 16.02 -31.91
C VAL A 178 17.34 16.50 -33.17
N HIS A 179 16.72 16.25 -34.34
CA HIS A 179 17.23 16.69 -35.64
C HIS A 179 17.50 18.21 -35.64
N PRO A 180 18.66 18.69 -36.17
CA PRO A 180 19.05 20.10 -36.04
C PRO A 180 17.97 21.11 -36.44
N THR A 181 17.26 20.85 -37.55
CA THR A 181 16.19 21.73 -38.06
C THR A 181 14.94 21.80 -37.17
N ALA A 182 14.77 20.84 -36.25
CA ALA A 182 13.64 20.75 -35.34
C ALA A 182 13.96 21.26 -33.92
N ARG A 183 15.24 21.54 -33.60
CA ARG A 183 15.69 21.87 -32.23
C ARG A 183 15.04 23.12 -31.66
N ASP A 184 14.91 24.18 -32.44
CA ASP A 184 14.29 25.43 -31.95
C ASP A 184 12.80 25.26 -31.64
N ALA A 185 12.09 24.49 -32.47
CA ALA A 185 10.69 24.19 -32.25
C ALA A 185 10.50 23.29 -31.01
N TYR A 186 11.38 22.30 -30.83
CA TYR A 186 11.38 21.44 -29.65
C TYR A 186 11.70 22.23 -28.38
N LYS A 187 12.67 23.16 -28.43
CA LYS A 187 13.02 24.05 -27.31
C LYS A 187 11.85 24.94 -26.89
N ARG A 188 11.11 25.52 -27.84
CA ARG A 188 9.90 26.29 -27.52
C ARG A 188 8.85 25.45 -26.78
N ILE A 189 8.68 24.19 -27.16
CA ILE A 189 7.77 23.28 -26.46
C ILE A 189 8.26 22.98 -25.04
N ILE A 190 9.56 22.75 -24.86
CA ILE A 190 10.19 22.59 -23.54
C ILE A 190 9.92 23.80 -22.65
N ASP A 191 10.04 25.02 -23.20
CA ASP A 191 9.82 26.26 -22.45
C ASP A 191 8.35 26.35 -22.00
N LEU A 192 7.39 26.07 -22.89
CA LEU A 192 5.96 26.01 -22.55
C LEU A 192 5.64 24.98 -21.46
N MET A 193 6.20 23.77 -21.56
CA MET A 193 6.04 22.73 -20.53
C MET A 193 6.65 23.17 -19.20
N SER A 194 7.81 23.84 -19.23
CA SER A 194 8.51 24.34 -18.05
C SER A 194 7.71 25.43 -17.35
N ASP A 195 7.15 26.38 -18.10
CA ASP A 195 6.26 27.42 -17.57
C ASP A 195 5.02 26.81 -16.93
N LYS A 196 4.39 25.84 -17.60
CA LYS A 196 3.24 25.13 -17.04
C LYS A 196 3.60 24.39 -15.76
N LEU A 197 4.71 23.64 -15.74
CA LEU A 197 5.19 22.96 -14.52
C LEU A 197 5.45 23.94 -13.37
N ARG A 198 6.05 25.12 -13.63
CA ARG A 198 6.22 26.16 -12.60
C ARG A 198 4.88 26.65 -12.06
N SER A 199 3.90 26.89 -12.94
CA SER A 199 2.57 27.37 -12.54
C SER A 199 1.82 26.40 -11.60
N VAL A 200 2.04 25.08 -11.79
CA VAL A 200 1.43 24.03 -10.95
C VAL A 200 2.38 23.48 -9.89
N LYS A 201 3.48 24.20 -9.59
CA LYS A 201 4.48 23.81 -8.59
C LYS A 201 4.97 22.37 -8.76
N TYR A 202 5.26 21.98 -10.00
CA TYR A 202 5.78 20.65 -10.38
C TYR A 202 4.96 19.47 -9.83
N ASN A 203 3.64 19.66 -9.69
CA ASN A 203 2.70 18.66 -9.14
C ASN A 203 3.11 18.14 -7.75
N GLY A 204 3.78 18.98 -6.96
CA GLY A 204 4.19 18.64 -5.60
C GLY A 204 3.02 18.17 -4.72
N CYS A 205 1.81 18.64 -5.02
CA CYS A 205 0.58 18.28 -4.32
C CYS A 205 0.29 16.76 -4.29
N TYR A 206 0.77 15.99 -5.26
CA TYR A 206 0.56 14.55 -5.31
C TYR A 206 0.99 13.84 -4.03
N PHE A 207 2.04 14.32 -3.35
CA PHE A 207 2.55 13.69 -2.14
C PHE A 207 2.24 14.46 -0.86
N ASP A 208 1.45 15.53 -0.91
CA ASP A 208 1.09 16.31 0.27
C ASP A 208 -0.31 15.95 0.77
N ARG A 209 -0.38 15.31 1.95
CA ARG A 209 -1.63 14.90 2.60
C ARG A 209 -2.55 16.04 3.03
N ARG A 210 -2.06 17.28 3.09
CA ARG A 210 -2.83 18.49 3.42
C ARG A 210 -3.54 19.08 2.19
N GLU A 211 -3.27 18.58 1.00
CA GLU A 211 -3.94 19.02 -0.24
C GLU A 211 -5.30 18.32 -0.40
N GLU A 212 -6.13 18.84 -1.30
CA GLU A 212 -7.45 18.29 -1.61
C GLU A 212 -7.37 16.85 -2.13
N GLU A 213 -8.37 16.03 -1.78
CA GLU A 213 -8.43 14.62 -2.18
C GLU A 213 -8.32 14.41 -3.69
N ALA A 214 -8.89 15.32 -4.48
CA ALA A 214 -8.86 15.26 -5.94
C ALA A 214 -7.45 15.38 -6.54
N VAL A 215 -6.46 15.87 -5.77
CA VAL A 215 -5.10 16.09 -6.27
C VAL A 215 -4.03 15.26 -5.55
N ARG A 216 -4.22 14.86 -4.29
CA ARG A 216 -3.22 14.03 -3.57
C ARG A 216 -3.35 12.54 -3.90
N LEU A 217 -2.24 11.82 -3.82
CA LEU A 217 -2.17 10.37 -4.04
C LEU A 217 -2.22 9.54 -2.74
N CYS A 218 -2.29 10.20 -1.59
CA CYS A 218 -2.40 9.57 -0.28
C CYS A 218 -3.72 9.94 0.41
N THR A 219 -4.08 9.25 1.50
CA THR A 219 -5.16 9.65 2.41
C THR A 219 -4.78 10.90 3.22
N THR A 220 -5.74 11.47 3.97
CA THR A 220 -5.51 12.60 4.90
C THR A 220 -4.47 12.27 5.97
N GLU A 221 -4.34 10.99 6.34
CA GLU A 221 -3.35 10.49 7.30
C GLU A 221 -1.99 10.23 6.64
N GLY A 222 -1.90 10.31 5.31
CA GLY A 222 -0.67 10.12 4.54
C GLY A 222 -0.43 8.70 4.04
N TRP A 223 -1.44 7.84 4.00
CA TRP A 223 -1.31 6.49 3.43
C TRP A 223 -1.34 6.51 1.91
N PHE A 224 -0.26 6.04 1.28
CA PHE A 224 -0.20 5.80 -0.16
C PHE A 224 -0.50 4.34 -0.47
N SER A 225 -1.28 4.09 -1.51
CA SER A 225 -1.57 2.75 -2.02
C SER A 225 -0.91 2.56 -3.38
N CYS A 226 -0.30 1.40 -3.60
CA CYS A 226 0.26 1.05 -4.89
C CYS A 226 -0.88 0.91 -5.92
N GLN A 227 -0.74 1.59 -7.05
CA GLN A 227 -1.70 1.56 -8.14
C GLN A 227 -1.54 0.32 -9.05
N GLY A 228 -0.62 -0.59 -8.70
CA GLY A 228 -0.31 -1.78 -9.49
C GLY A 228 0.58 -1.51 -10.71
N PRO A 229 1.13 -2.55 -11.35
CA PRO A 229 1.97 -2.41 -12.54
C PRO A 229 1.23 -1.69 -13.67
N PHE A 230 1.97 -1.23 -14.70
CA PHE A 230 1.39 -0.48 -15.83
C PHE A 230 0.29 -1.25 -16.59
N ASP A 231 0.32 -2.59 -16.54
CA ASP A 231 -0.56 -3.50 -17.29
C ASP A 231 -1.70 -4.10 -16.44
N ARG A 232 -1.98 -3.54 -15.26
CA ARG A 232 -3.10 -3.93 -14.39
C ARG A 232 -3.78 -2.72 -13.81
N ASP A 233 -5.02 -2.87 -13.38
CA ASP A 233 -5.76 -1.77 -12.75
C ASP A 233 -5.41 -1.62 -11.26
N ASP A 234 -5.05 -2.70 -10.58
CA ASP A 234 -4.78 -2.73 -9.15
C ASP A 234 -3.47 -3.44 -8.77
N CYS A 235 -3.03 -3.21 -7.52
CA CYS A 235 -1.89 -3.91 -6.95
C CYS A 235 -2.33 -5.26 -6.34
N PRO A 236 -1.91 -6.41 -6.89
CA PRO A 236 -2.33 -7.72 -6.40
C PRO A 236 -1.85 -8.00 -4.97
N CYS A 237 -0.75 -7.37 -4.54
CA CYS A 237 -0.19 -7.51 -3.21
C CYS A 237 -0.70 -6.46 -2.22
N LYS A 238 -1.57 -5.53 -2.66
CA LYS A 238 -2.08 -4.41 -1.86
C LYS A 238 -1.00 -3.64 -1.09
N HIS A 239 0.15 -3.43 -1.74
CA HIS A 239 1.25 -2.68 -1.12
C HIS A 239 0.78 -1.28 -0.71
N SER A 240 1.07 -0.89 0.51
CA SER A 240 0.79 0.44 1.05
C SER A 240 1.96 0.93 1.89
N ILE A 241 2.03 2.25 2.10
CA ILE A 241 3.06 2.87 2.94
C ILE A 241 2.57 4.21 3.47
N ASN A 242 2.95 4.55 4.71
CA ASN A 242 2.79 5.89 5.25
C ASN A 242 4.16 6.53 5.51
N PRO A 243 4.71 7.32 4.56
CA PRO A 243 6.01 7.98 4.73
C PRO A 243 5.99 9.08 5.78
N TYR A 244 4.82 9.51 6.26
CA TYR A 244 4.68 10.45 7.35
C TYR A 244 4.86 9.80 8.73
N GLY A 245 4.74 8.48 8.80
CA GLY A 245 4.74 7.73 10.06
C GLY A 245 6.10 7.71 10.75
N ASN A 246 7.19 7.41 10.02
CA ASN A 246 8.52 7.35 10.62
C ASN A 246 9.63 7.59 9.58
N ARG A 247 10.86 7.79 10.07
CA ARG A 247 12.06 8.06 9.26
C ARG A 247 12.34 6.99 8.20
N GLU A 248 12.21 5.72 8.58
CA GLU A 248 12.53 4.60 7.70
C GLU A 248 11.46 4.42 6.62
N SER A 249 10.16 4.56 6.93
CA SER A 249 9.09 4.60 5.92
C SER A 249 9.27 5.76 4.94
N ARG A 250 9.69 6.94 5.41
CA ARG A 250 10.06 8.06 4.53
C ARG A 250 11.19 7.69 3.57
N ILE A 251 12.24 7.02 4.07
CA ILE A 251 13.36 6.57 3.24
C ILE A 251 12.91 5.50 2.25
N LEU A 252 12.16 4.49 2.70
CA LEU A 252 11.62 3.42 1.84
C LEU A 252 10.74 3.97 0.73
N PHE A 253 10.01 5.06 0.96
CA PHE A 253 9.21 5.72 -0.08
C PHE A 253 10.04 6.28 -1.25
N SER A 254 11.36 6.49 -1.08
CA SER A 254 12.25 6.81 -2.20
C SER A 254 12.38 5.66 -3.22
N THR A 255 12.09 4.42 -2.81
CA THR A 255 12.08 3.25 -3.70
C THR A 255 10.78 3.10 -4.50
N TRP A 256 9.71 3.78 -4.07
CA TRP A 256 8.45 3.84 -4.80
C TRP A 256 8.60 4.75 -6.01
N ASN A 257 7.98 4.40 -7.13
CA ASN A 257 8.16 5.09 -8.41
C ASN A 257 6.84 5.72 -8.87
N LEU A 258 6.94 6.87 -9.55
CA LEU A 258 5.87 7.37 -10.41
C LEU A 258 6.18 6.84 -11.81
N ASP A 259 5.73 5.63 -12.09
CA ASP A 259 6.01 4.88 -13.31
C ASP A 259 5.14 5.37 -14.48
N HIS A 260 5.73 5.56 -15.64
CA HIS A 260 5.04 6.02 -16.84
C HIS A 260 4.36 4.84 -17.54
N ILE A 261 3.03 4.84 -17.66
CA ILE A 261 2.28 3.79 -18.37
C ILE A 261 2.76 3.70 -19.83
N ILE A 262 2.67 4.80 -20.57
CA ILE A 262 3.36 4.99 -21.85
C ILE A 262 4.77 5.52 -21.55
N GLU A 263 5.78 4.69 -21.79
CA GLU A 263 7.15 4.95 -21.36
C GLU A 263 7.71 6.28 -21.90
N LYS A 264 8.13 7.15 -20.98
CA LYS A 264 8.72 8.46 -21.29
C LYS A 264 9.88 8.36 -22.29
N LYS A 265 10.92 7.58 -21.96
CA LYS A 265 12.17 7.52 -22.75
C LYS A 265 12.03 6.70 -24.04
N ARG A 266 11.20 5.64 -24.02
CA ARG A 266 11.08 4.72 -25.16
C ARG A 266 10.00 5.13 -26.15
N ALA A 267 8.95 5.83 -25.71
CA ALA A 267 7.82 6.19 -26.56
C ALA A 267 7.58 7.71 -26.59
N VAL A 268 7.30 8.35 -25.45
CA VAL A 268 6.75 9.72 -25.44
C VAL A 268 7.73 10.77 -25.97
N VAL A 269 8.98 10.77 -25.48
CA VAL A 269 9.99 11.76 -25.87
C VAL A 269 10.45 11.59 -27.32
N PRO A 270 10.77 10.37 -27.81
CA PRO A 270 11.05 10.15 -29.23
C PRO A 270 9.89 10.57 -30.14
N GLU A 271 8.65 10.27 -29.76
CA GLU A 271 7.47 10.66 -30.54
C GLU A 271 7.32 12.18 -30.62
N LEU A 272 7.53 12.90 -29.51
CA LEU A 272 7.51 14.36 -29.52
C LEU A 272 8.55 14.94 -30.48
N ALA A 273 9.79 14.43 -30.44
CA ALA A 273 10.86 14.87 -31.31
C ALA A 273 10.52 14.63 -32.80
N GLU A 274 9.99 13.45 -33.12
CA GLU A 274 9.59 13.12 -34.48
C GLU A 274 8.37 13.94 -34.95
N ALA A 275 7.40 14.17 -34.07
CA ALA A 275 6.23 14.99 -34.37
C ALA A 275 6.60 16.44 -34.70
N VAL A 276 7.59 17.00 -34.01
CA VAL A 276 8.13 18.35 -34.28
C VAL A 276 8.83 18.39 -35.64
N LYS A 277 9.60 17.35 -35.97
CA LYS A 277 10.33 17.24 -37.24
C LYS A 277 9.39 17.09 -38.45
N THR A 278 8.36 16.25 -38.34
CA THR A 278 7.45 15.86 -39.43
C THR A 278 6.14 16.65 -39.46
N ARG A 279 6.08 17.76 -38.72
CA ARG A 279 4.85 18.52 -38.52
C ARG A 279 4.21 19.03 -39.82
N ASP A 280 4.98 19.28 -40.88
CA ASP A 280 4.48 19.69 -42.20
C ASP A 280 3.41 20.81 -42.12
N GLY A 281 3.75 21.88 -41.40
CA GLY A 281 2.85 23.02 -41.14
C GLY A 281 1.76 22.80 -40.08
N ARG A 282 1.60 21.59 -39.53
CA ARG A 282 0.70 21.34 -38.38
C ARG A 282 1.30 21.85 -37.08
N GLU A 283 0.43 22.16 -36.12
CA GLU A 283 0.83 22.54 -34.77
C GLU A 283 0.83 21.30 -33.86
N VAL A 284 1.96 21.03 -33.20
CA VAL A 284 2.07 19.94 -32.22
C VAL A 284 1.25 20.30 -30.99
N ASN A 285 0.41 19.37 -30.54
CA ASN A 285 -0.36 19.48 -29.32
C ASN A 285 0.55 19.15 -28.11
N TRP A 286 1.34 20.12 -27.70
CA TRP A 286 2.29 19.92 -26.59
C TRP A 286 1.58 19.60 -25.26
N GLU A 287 0.34 20.03 -25.07
CA GLU A 287 -0.44 19.72 -23.87
C GLU A 287 -0.70 18.21 -23.72
N TYR A 288 -0.87 17.48 -24.83
CA TYR A 288 -0.99 16.03 -24.81
C TYR A 288 0.30 15.37 -24.29
N PHE A 289 1.45 15.79 -24.80
CA PHE A 289 2.73 15.28 -24.32
C PHE A 289 3.00 15.69 -22.86
N TYR A 290 2.57 16.89 -22.44
CA TYR A 290 2.67 17.33 -21.06
C TYR A 290 1.89 16.39 -20.11
N GLN A 291 0.66 16.00 -20.49
CA GLN A 291 -0.14 15.04 -19.72
C GLN A 291 0.61 13.71 -19.57
N LEU A 292 1.13 13.17 -20.69
CA LEU A 292 1.88 11.92 -20.66
C LEU A 292 3.17 11.99 -19.83
N LEU A 293 3.86 13.13 -19.83
CA LEU A 293 5.17 13.24 -19.21
C LEU A 293 5.10 13.52 -17.70
N PHE A 294 4.10 14.26 -17.24
CA PHE A 294 4.16 14.89 -15.92
C PHE A 294 2.92 14.69 -15.04
N THR A 295 1.87 14.05 -15.53
CA THR A 295 0.59 13.95 -14.81
C THR A 295 0.19 12.51 -14.54
N VAL A 296 -0.71 12.33 -13.57
CA VAL A 296 -1.29 11.03 -13.21
C VAL A 296 -2.14 10.40 -14.32
N ASP A 297 -2.44 11.12 -15.40
CA ASP A 297 -3.04 10.56 -16.62
C ASP A 297 -2.16 9.44 -17.22
N ASN A 298 -0.85 9.49 -16.98
CA ASN A 298 0.11 8.49 -17.45
C ASN A 298 1.12 8.06 -16.37
N LEU A 299 1.01 8.57 -15.14
CA LEU A 299 1.88 8.22 -14.01
C LEU A 299 1.13 7.34 -13.01
N LYS A 300 1.67 6.16 -12.70
CA LYS A 300 1.20 5.30 -11.61
C LYS A 300 2.19 5.31 -10.46
N LEU A 301 1.71 5.57 -9.25
CA LEU A 301 2.51 5.38 -8.05
C LEU A 301 2.60 3.88 -7.72
N VAL A 302 3.80 3.32 -7.81
CA VAL A 302 4.03 1.88 -7.66
C VAL A 302 5.13 1.56 -6.65
N HIS A 303 4.89 0.54 -5.85
CA HIS A 303 5.93 -0.12 -5.06
C HIS A 303 7.01 -0.70 -6.00
N ILE A 304 8.27 -0.77 -5.56
CA ILE A 304 9.39 -1.24 -6.40
C ILE A 304 9.15 -2.64 -6.99
N ALA A 305 8.49 -3.53 -6.26
CA ALA A 305 8.14 -4.87 -6.74
C ALA A 305 7.05 -4.88 -7.83
N CYS A 306 6.27 -3.81 -7.95
CA CYS A 306 5.26 -3.62 -9.01
C CYS A 306 5.78 -2.81 -10.20
N HIS A 307 6.99 -2.23 -10.10
CA HIS A 307 7.61 -1.49 -11.19
C HIS A 307 8.27 -2.46 -12.17
N LYS A 308 7.54 -2.85 -13.21
CA LYS A 308 8.04 -3.74 -14.26
C LYS A 308 9.01 -2.98 -15.16
N LYS A 309 10.29 -3.34 -15.13
CA LYS A 309 11.32 -2.72 -16.00
C LYS A 309 11.34 -3.23 -17.45
N THR A 310 10.41 -4.13 -17.78
CA THR A 310 10.22 -4.62 -19.16
C THR A 310 9.71 -3.50 -20.07
N ASN A 311 9.73 -3.71 -21.38
CA ASN A 311 9.08 -2.78 -22.30
C ASN A 311 7.56 -2.83 -22.09
N HIS A 312 6.91 -1.67 -22.04
CA HIS A 312 5.46 -1.58 -21.85
C HIS A 312 4.71 -1.86 -23.16
N ASN A 313 5.38 -1.72 -24.31
CA ASN A 313 4.83 -1.90 -25.66
C ASN A 313 3.57 -1.05 -25.92
N LEU A 314 3.48 0.10 -25.24
CA LEU A 314 2.43 1.10 -25.45
C LEU A 314 2.98 2.27 -26.28
N SER A 315 2.10 2.88 -27.08
CA SER A 315 2.46 3.98 -27.97
C SER A 315 1.55 5.18 -27.76
N CYS A 316 2.01 6.35 -28.19
CA CYS A 316 1.21 7.56 -28.14
C CYS A 316 0.01 7.44 -29.09
N ASP A 317 -1.13 7.97 -28.66
CA ASP A 317 -2.33 8.15 -29.46
C ASP A 317 -2.06 9.14 -30.60
N LYS A 318 -1.94 8.60 -31.80
CA LYS A 318 -1.60 9.35 -33.02
C LYS A 318 -2.62 10.44 -33.34
N THR A 319 -3.86 10.31 -32.88
CA THR A 319 -4.93 11.30 -33.12
C THR A 319 -4.78 12.56 -32.27
N LYS A 320 -4.00 12.50 -31.18
CA LYS A 320 -3.82 13.60 -30.23
C LYS A 320 -2.50 14.35 -30.40
N ILE A 321 -1.60 13.88 -31.26
CA ILE A 321 -0.26 14.45 -31.47
C ILE A 321 -0.31 15.89 -32.00
N TYR A 322 -1.24 16.19 -32.90
CA TYR A 322 -1.39 17.49 -33.52
C TYR A 322 -2.71 18.14 -33.13
N ARG A 323 -2.74 19.47 -33.02
CA ARG A 323 -3.99 20.20 -32.77
C ARG A 323 -4.92 20.08 -33.97
N LYS A 324 -6.23 19.93 -33.70
CA LYS A 324 -7.24 19.96 -34.75
C LYS A 324 -7.22 21.33 -35.44
N ARG A 325 -7.21 21.35 -36.77
CA ARG A 325 -7.37 22.61 -37.52
C ARG A 325 -8.74 23.20 -37.17
N LYS A 326 -8.79 24.45 -36.69
CA LYS A 326 -10.06 25.18 -36.57
C LYS A 326 -10.68 25.23 -37.96
N GLN A 327 -11.80 24.55 -38.18
CA GLN A 327 -12.60 24.77 -39.37
C GLN A 327 -13.21 26.17 -39.24
N ASN A 328 -12.60 27.17 -39.87
CA ASN A 328 -13.30 28.41 -40.14
C ASN A 328 -14.39 28.07 -41.15
N HIS A 329 -15.61 27.78 -40.67
CA HIS A 329 -16.79 27.89 -41.52
C HIS A 329 -16.86 29.36 -41.96
N LYS A 330 -16.40 29.64 -43.18
CA LYS A 330 -16.84 30.83 -43.90
C LYS A 330 -18.33 30.63 -44.14
N ILE A 331 -19.15 31.36 -43.39
CA ILE A 331 -20.54 31.60 -43.77
C ILE A 331 -20.43 32.41 -45.06
N SER A 332 -20.75 31.79 -46.18
CA SER A 332 -20.95 32.44 -47.48
C SER A 332 -22.35 33.01 -47.57
#